data_AF-A0A523MW00-F1
#
_entry.id   AF-A0A523MW00-F1
#
_cell.length_a   1.000
_cell.length_b   1.000
_cell.length_c   1.000
_cell.angle_alpha   90.00
_cell.angle_beta   90.00
_cell.angle_gamma   90.00
#
_symmetry.space_group_name_H-M   'P 1'
#
loop_
_entity.id
_entity.type
_entity.pdbx_description
1 polymer ?
#
loop_
_entity_poly.entity_id
_entity_poly.type
_entity_poly.pdbx_seq_one_letter_code
_entity_poly.pdbx_strand_id
1 'polypeptide(L)' 'MRKNRYHIEMEDISRFPLERSMDCQEWEEVSHEELNEILDRVAENKASVFLDVVRGGSFCKLEGYFYRIRPQS' A
#
# COMPACT_ATOMS: atom_id res chain seq x y z
N MET A 1 10.20 4.67 10.46
CA MET A 1 9.17 5.61 9.95
C MET A 1 9.54 5.99 8.54
N ARG A 2 8.60 5.88 7.60
CA ARG A 2 8.82 6.13 6.17
C ARG A 2 8.30 7.55 5.85
N LYS A 3 9.01 8.31 5.02
CA LYS A 3 8.62 9.67 4.64
C LYS A 3 8.12 9.70 3.20
N ASN A 4 7.20 10.60 2.88
CA ASN A 4 6.78 10.77 1.49
C ASN A 4 7.79 11.63 0.70
N ARG A 5 7.52 11.86 -0.59
CA ARG A 5 8.37 12.70 -1.47
C ARG A 5 8.56 14.16 -1.01
N TYR A 6 7.79 14.61 -0.03
CA TYR A 6 7.89 15.94 0.59
C TYR A 6 8.58 15.90 1.97
N HIS A 7 9.24 14.78 2.31
CA HIS A 7 9.86 14.52 3.62
C HIS A 7 8.88 14.57 4.81
N ILE A 8 7.58 14.44 4.56
CA ILE A 8 6.55 14.36 5.61
C ILE A 8 6.51 12.92 6.11
N GLU A 9 6.50 12.74 7.43
CA GLU A 9 6.34 11.42 8.05
C GLU A 9 4.97 10.84 7.69
N MET A 10 4.97 9.62 7.15
CA MET A 10 3.73 8.94 6.82
C MET A 10 3.18 8.25 8.06
N GLU A 11 1.86 8.36 8.25
CA GLU A 11 1.15 7.63 9.29
C GLU A 11 1.34 6.12 9.12
N ASP A 12 1.46 5.43 10.24
CA ASP A 12 1.62 3.99 10.26
C ASP A 12 0.30 3.31 9.87
N ILE A 13 0.33 2.54 8.79
CA ILE A 13 -0.82 1.77 8.30
C ILE A 13 -0.85 0.33 8.83
N SER A 14 0.11 -0.07 9.68
CA SER A 14 0.21 -1.44 10.24
C SER A 14 -1.04 -1.94 10.94
N ARG A 15 -1.88 -1.00 11.42
CA ARG A 15 -3.15 -1.28 12.12
C ARG A 15 -4.30 -1.62 11.18
N PHE A 16 -4.17 -1.36 9.89
CA PHE A 16 -5.22 -1.60 8.92
C PHE A 16 -4.99 -2.94 8.20
N PRO A 17 -6.06 -3.74 8.00
CA PRO A 17 -5.95 -4.93 7.17
C PRO A 17 -5.65 -4.52 5.74
N LEU A 18 -4.72 -5.24 5.11
CA LEU A 18 -4.35 -5.02 3.72
C LEU A 18 -4.91 -6.13 2.85
N GLU A 19 -5.28 -5.75 1.63
CA GLU A 19 -5.70 -6.68 0.61
C GLU A 19 -5.00 -6.40 -0.70
N ARG A 20 -4.82 -7.46 -1.50
CA ARG A 20 -4.36 -7.36 -2.88
C ARG A 20 -5.34 -8.01 -3.85
N SER A 21 -5.28 -7.61 -5.11
CA SER A 21 -6.10 -8.16 -6.19
C SER A 21 -5.35 -8.11 -7.52
N MET A 22 -5.61 -9.05 -8.44
CA MET A 22 -5.08 -8.99 -9.80
C MET A 22 -5.95 -8.17 -10.76
N ASP A 23 -7.26 -8.13 -10.50
CA ASP A 23 -8.29 -7.62 -11.41
C ASP A 23 -9.28 -6.64 -10.76
N CYS A 24 -9.09 -6.33 -9.47
CA CYS A 24 -9.98 -5.57 -8.61
C CYS A 24 -11.35 -6.21 -8.36
N GLN A 25 -11.58 -7.46 -8.79
CA GLN A 25 -12.83 -8.20 -8.56
C GLN A 25 -12.74 -9.04 -7.29
N GLU A 26 -11.65 -9.78 -7.11
CA GLU A 26 -11.40 -10.62 -5.94
C GLU A 26 -10.21 -10.09 -5.13
N TRP A 27 -10.38 -9.99 -3.81
CA TRP A 27 -9.39 -9.41 -2.91
C TRP A 27 -8.93 -10.46 -1.89
N GLU A 28 -7.62 -10.65 -1.82
CA GLU A 28 -6.97 -11.58 -0.90
C GLU A 28 -6.25 -10.80 0.20
N GLU A 29 -6.23 -11.34 1.42
CA GLU A 29 -5.45 -10.75 2.51
C GLU A 29 -3.95 -10.85 2.20
N VAL A 30 -3.21 -9.79 2.51
CA VAL A 30 -1.75 -9.74 2.35
C VAL A 30 -1.12 -9.21 3.63
N SER A 31 0.05 -9.74 3.96
CA SER A 31 0.78 -9.28 5.15
C SER A 31 1.47 -7.94 4.91
N HIS A 32 1.67 -7.18 5.99
CA HIS A 32 2.49 -5.95 5.94
C HIS A 32 3.95 -6.26 5.64
N GLU A 33 4.45 -7.45 6.00
CA GLU A 33 5.81 -7.89 5.69
C GLU A 33 6.01 -8.03 4.18
N GLU A 34 5.12 -8.75 3.48
CA GLU A 34 5.16 -8.87 2.02
C GLU A 34 5.05 -7.51 1.33
N LEU A 35 4.16 -6.63 1.80
CA LEU A 35 4.05 -5.28 1.25
C LEU A 35 5.35 -4.49 1.44
N ASN A 36 5.99 -4.58 2.62
CA ASN A 36 7.23 -3.87 2.88
C ASN A 36 8.37 -4.35 1.97
N GLU A 37 8.49 -5.65 1.72
CA GLU A 37 9.47 -6.18 0.76
C GLU A 37 9.28 -5.60 -0.64
N ILE A 38 8.03 -5.47 -1.09
CA ILE A 38 7.70 -4.88 -2.40
C ILE A 38 8.04 -3.39 -2.40
N LEU A 39 7.68 -2.69 -1.33
CA LEU A 39 7.96 -1.26 -1.21
C LEU A 39 9.46 -0.96 -1.14
N ASP A 40 10.28 -1.89 -0.64
CA ASP A 40 11.74 -1.78 -0.61
C ASP A 40 12.39 -2.05 -1.98
N ARG A 41 11.70 -2.80 -2.86
CA ARG A 41 12.15 -3.06 -4.24
C ARG A 41 11.78 -1.97 -5.23
N VAL A 42 10.76 -1.16 -4.92
CA VAL A 42 10.35 -0.03 -5.78
C VAL A 42 11.08 1.26 -5.43
N ALA A 43 11.15 2.18 -6.40
CA ALA A 43 11.71 3.50 -6.17
C ALA A 43 10.96 4.25 -5.05
N GLU A 44 11.69 5.00 -4.22
CA GLU A 44 11.17 5.70 -3.04
C GLU A 44 9.97 6.62 -3.37
N ASN A 45 10.02 7.30 -4.51
CA ASN A 45 8.91 8.12 -5.00
C ASN A 45 7.63 7.29 -5.23
N LYS A 46 7.75 6.07 -5.76
CA LYS A 46 6.64 5.16 -6.00
C LYS A 46 6.07 4.61 -4.69
N ALA A 47 6.95 4.25 -3.74
CA ALA A 47 6.53 3.82 -2.41
C ALA A 47 5.78 4.93 -1.66
N SER A 48 6.20 6.19 -1.80
CA SER A 48 5.48 7.32 -1.19
C SER A 48 4.09 7.54 -1.78
N VAL A 49 3.97 7.52 -3.11
CA VAL A 49 2.67 7.67 -3.80
C VAL A 49 1.72 6.53 -3.43
N PHE A 50 2.25 5.32 -3.31
CA PHE A 50 1.47 4.16 -2.90
C PHE A 50 0.77 4.39 -1.55
N LEU A 51 1.54 4.81 -0.55
CA LEU A 51 1.04 4.99 0.81
C LEU A 51 0.02 6.14 0.88
N ASP A 52 0.24 7.23 0.14
CA ASP A 52 -0.72 8.33 0.03
C ASP A 52 -2.06 7.87 -0.57
N VAL A 53 -2.02 7.05 -1.64
CA VAL A 53 -3.22 6.53 -2.33
C VAL A 53 -4.00 5.55 -1.45
N VAL A 54 -3.28 4.60 -0.85
CA VAL A 54 -3.90 3.55 -0.04
C VAL A 54 -4.51 4.10 1.24
N ARG A 55 -3.89 5.12 1.86
CA ARG A 55 -4.49 5.84 3.00
C ARG A 55 -5.76 6.60 2.62
N GLY A 56 -5.86 7.07 1.39
CA GLY A 56 -7.07 7.69 0.85
C GLY A 56 -8.25 6.73 0.67
N GLY A 57 -8.08 5.44 1.00
CA GLY A 57 -9.09 4.39 0.80
C GLY A 57 -9.16 3.90 -0.64
N SER A 58 -8.23 4.32 -1.50
CA SER A 58 -8.13 3.87 -2.88
C SER A 58 -7.16 2.70 -3.01
N PHE A 59 -7.11 2.09 -4.20
CA PHE A 59 -6.18 1.01 -4.50
C PHE A 59 -5.05 1.50 -5.42
N CYS A 60 -3.86 0.92 -5.26
CA CYS A 60 -2.68 1.28 -6.05
C CYS A 60 -2.01 0.03 -6.62
N LYS A 61 -1.55 0.10 -7.88
CA LYS A 61 -0.89 -1.02 -8.55
C LYS A 61 0.61 -1.06 -8.26
N LEU A 62 1.09 -2.16 -7.68
CA LEU A 62 2.51 -2.47 -7.48
C LEU A 62 2.81 -3.87 -8.04
N GLU A 63 3.92 -4.02 -8.76
CA GLU A 63 4.43 -5.31 -9.26
C GLU A 63 3.38 -6.28 -9.87
N GLY A 64 2.35 -5.75 -10.55
CA GLY A 64 1.32 -6.55 -11.22
C GLY A 64 0.03 -6.75 -10.42
N TYR A 65 0.03 -6.46 -9.12
CA TYR A 65 -1.15 -6.52 -8.24
C TYR A 65 -1.62 -5.12 -7.86
N PHE A 66 -2.92 -4.99 -7.60
CA PHE A 66 -3.50 -3.84 -6.91
C PHE A 66 -3.50 -4.12 -5.41
N TYR A 67 -3.19 -3.12 -4.59
CA TYR A 67 -3.26 -3.22 -3.14
C TYR A 67 -4.11 -2.10 -2.57
N ARG A 68 -4.79 -2.38 -1.46
CA ARG A 68 -5.58 -1.40 -0.69
C ARG A 68 -5.62 -1.75 0.79
N ILE A 69 -6.06 -0.79 1.59
CA ILE A 69 -6.60 -1.09 2.92
C ILE A 69 -7.99 -1.69 2.74
N ARG A 70 -8.28 -2.80 3.42
CA ARG A 70 -9.61 -3.42 3.46
C ARG A 70 -10.63 -2.37 3.91
N PRO A 71 -11.66 -2.09 3.09
CA PRO A 71 -12.73 -1.18 3.50
C PRO A 71 -13.39 -1.69 4.78
N GLN A 72 -13.45 -0.87 5.82
CA GLN A 72 -14.29 -1.18 6.99
C GLN A 72 -15.75 -0.91 6.58
N SER A 73 -16.56 -1.98 6.52
CA SER A 73 -18.00 -1.91 6.24
C SER A 73 -18.80 -1.68 7.51
#